data_AF-A0A5S4ZWK0-F1
#
_entry.id   AF-A0A5S4ZWK0-F1
#
_cell.length_a   1.000
_cell.length_b   1.000
_cell.length_c   1.000
_cell.angle_alpha   90.00
_cell.angle_beta   90.00
_cell.angle_gamma   90.00
#
_symmetry.space_group_name_H-M   'P 1'
#
loop_
_entity.id
_entity.type
_entity.pdbx_description
1 polymer ?
#
loop_
_entity_poly.entity_id
_entity_poly.type
_entity_poly.pdbx_seq_one_letter_code
_entity_poly.pdbx_strand_id
1 'polypeptide(L)'
;MDSNFVEQFTRHKNEFLKEMTRGNVEINFKSDSPADSKKMILELFEQWLLRKNEQEQLQLSQTTRDDTQSFDVFLDDVLSRAKKILSERGIKIAYTSLSNKFGITESWKCIRVFGSSNIYYRIGKTRPRKGPNKGREYLVIDLVMDGNKKQVFVPLLQKKDVIEHRLGTSLERELPKVEATGKYRLKLLLPYEVVRERNKRLAAKKLADFVEATKPYLNELGVV
;
A
#
# COMPACT_ATOMS: atom_id res chain seq x y z
N MET A 1 -31.87 10.44 -15.98
CA MET A 1 -30.96 10.97 -14.94
C MET A 1 -29.96 9.87 -14.63
N ASP A 2 -28.66 10.18 -14.70
CA ASP A 2 -27.59 9.20 -14.44
C ASP A 2 -27.65 8.68 -13.00
N SER A 3 -27.73 7.36 -12.82
CA SER A 3 -27.75 6.73 -11.48
C SER A 3 -26.52 7.11 -10.64
N ASN A 4 -25.38 7.30 -11.31
CA ASN A 4 -24.11 7.70 -10.71
C ASN A 4 -24.17 9.12 -10.11
N PHE A 5 -24.87 10.06 -10.76
CA PHE A 5 -25.05 11.41 -10.22
C PHE A 5 -25.89 11.37 -8.93
N VAL A 6 -26.98 10.61 -8.93
CA VAL A 6 -27.88 10.50 -7.78
C VAL A 6 -27.17 9.85 -6.58
N GLU A 7 -26.36 8.82 -6.83
CA GLU A 7 -25.56 8.18 -5.77
C GLU A 7 -24.51 9.12 -5.18
N GLN A 8 -23.76 9.84 -6.01
CA GLN A 8 -22.75 10.79 -5.55
C GLN A 8 -23.37 11.95 -4.77
N PHE A 9 -24.46 12.52 -5.29
CA PHE A 9 -25.22 13.56 -4.61
C PHE A 9 -25.72 13.09 -3.25
N THR A 10 -26.28 11.87 -3.18
CA THR A 10 -26.77 11.28 -1.93
C THR A 10 -25.66 11.09 -0.91
N ARG A 11 -24.49 10.63 -1.35
CA ARG A 11 -23.31 10.47 -0.50
C ARG A 11 -22.85 11.80 0.08
N HIS A 12 -22.66 12.82 -0.76
CA HIS A 12 -22.19 14.15 -0.34
C HIS A 12 -23.19 14.84 0.58
N LYS A 13 -24.48 14.74 0.28
CA LYS A 13 -25.55 15.25 1.15
C LYS A 13 -25.48 14.62 2.55
N ASN A 14 -25.35 13.30 2.63
CA ASN A 14 -25.32 12.59 3.92
C ASN A 14 -24.07 12.94 4.75
N GLU A 15 -22.95 13.23 4.09
CA GLU A 15 -21.70 13.63 4.72
C GLU A 15 -21.76 15.06 5.26
N PHE A 16 -22.24 15.99 4.44
CA PHE A 16 -22.50 17.38 4.87
C PHE A 16 -23.43 17.44 6.08
N LEU A 17 -24.52 16.68 6.08
CA LEU A 17 -25.46 16.63 7.22
C LEU A 17 -24.78 16.08 8.48
N LYS A 18 -23.88 15.10 8.37
CA LYS A 18 -23.10 14.59 9.50
C LYS A 18 -22.14 15.65 10.05
N GLU A 19 -21.48 16.42 9.20
CA GLU A 19 -20.56 17.48 9.62
C GLU A 19 -21.28 18.66 10.29
N MET A 20 -22.45 19.03 9.77
CA MET A 20 -23.36 20.00 10.39
C MET A 20 -23.77 19.56 11.80
N THR A 21 -24.18 18.29 11.99
CA THR A 21 -24.55 17.77 13.32
C THR A 21 -23.38 17.69 14.31
N ARG A 22 -22.14 17.66 13.81
CA ARG A 22 -20.92 17.61 14.64
C ARG A 22 -20.40 18.99 15.05
N GLY A 23 -21.01 20.07 14.56
CA GLY A 23 -20.59 21.44 14.86
C GLY A 23 -19.33 21.89 14.12
N ASN A 24 -18.91 21.16 13.07
CA ASN A 24 -17.74 21.50 12.26
C ASN A 24 -18.03 22.55 11.19
N VAL A 25 -19.30 22.95 11.04
CA VAL A 25 -19.76 24.02 10.18
C VAL A 25 -20.35 25.10 11.08
N GLU A 26 -19.77 26.30 11.09
CA GLU A 26 -20.30 27.42 11.87
C GLU A 26 -21.61 27.90 11.26
N ILE A 27 -22.72 27.72 11.98
CA ILE A 27 -24.04 28.16 11.54
C ILE A 27 -24.45 29.37 12.38
N ASN A 28 -24.35 30.57 11.81
CA ASN A 28 -24.81 31.80 12.46
C ASN A 28 -26.25 32.09 12.00
N PHE A 29 -27.24 31.50 12.66
CA PHE A 29 -28.65 31.74 12.34
C PHE A 29 -29.06 33.15 12.78
N LYS A 30 -29.08 34.09 11.84
CA LYS A 30 -29.80 35.36 11.97
C LYS A 30 -30.81 35.47 10.84
N SER A 31 -32.00 34.89 11.00
CA SER A 31 -33.17 35.29 10.19
C SER A 31 -34.47 34.77 10.79
N ASP A 32 -35.47 35.65 10.81
CA ASP A 32 -36.80 35.44 11.41
C ASP A 32 -37.81 34.73 10.45
N SER A 33 -37.33 33.99 9.44
CA SER A 33 -38.18 33.34 8.43
C SER A 33 -37.67 31.94 8.01
N PRO A 34 -38.55 30.91 8.01
CA PRO A 34 -38.18 29.53 7.67
C PRO A 34 -37.87 29.30 6.17
N ALA A 35 -38.23 30.23 5.28
CA ALA A 35 -37.85 30.16 3.86
C ALA A 35 -36.39 30.54 3.63
N ASP A 36 -35.89 31.53 4.38
CA ASP A 36 -34.50 32.01 4.29
C ASP A 36 -33.52 30.99 4.87
N SER A 37 -33.94 30.23 5.87
CA SER A 37 -33.12 29.16 6.45
C SER A 37 -32.83 28.02 5.47
N LYS A 38 -33.80 27.65 4.60
CA LYS A 38 -33.60 26.58 3.60
C LYS A 38 -32.64 26.98 2.50
N LYS A 39 -32.74 28.23 2.04
CA LYS A 39 -31.83 28.80 1.04
C LYS A 39 -30.40 28.86 1.59
N MET A 40 -30.24 29.33 2.82
CA MET A 40 -28.94 29.41 3.49
C MET A 40 -28.26 28.04 3.66
N ILE A 41 -29.02 26.99 3.99
CA ILE A 41 -28.49 25.61 4.08
C ILE A 41 -27.98 25.12 2.71
N LEU A 42 -28.67 25.47 1.62
CA LEU A 42 -28.24 25.09 0.27
C LEU A 42 -26.97 25.84 -0.15
N GLU A 43 -26.87 27.13 0.17
CA GLU A 43 -25.65 27.92 -0.06
C GLU A 43 -24.45 27.39 0.74
N LEU A 44 -24.67 26.98 1.99
CA LEU A 44 -23.63 26.33 2.81
C LEU A 44 -23.21 24.97 2.24
N PHE A 45 -24.15 24.20 1.70
CA PHE A 45 -23.85 22.92 1.04
C PHE A 45 -23.02 23.13 -0.23
N GLU A 46 -23.36 24.13 -1.04
CA GLU A 46 -22.62 24.48 -2.25
C GLU A 46 -21.19 24.92 -1.93
N GLN A 47 -21.01 25.82 -0.96
CA GLN A 47 -19.67 26.26 -0.52
C GLN A 47 -18.83 25.11 0.06
N TRP A 48 -19.46 24.20 0.82
CA TRP A 48 -18.81 23.00 1.33
C TRP A 48 -18.34 22.10 0.19
N LEU A 49 -19.17 21.91 -0.84
CA LEU A 49 -18.85 21.09 -2.01
C LEU A 49 -17.68 21.69 -2.82
N LEU A 50 -17.64 23.02 -2.97
CA LEU A 50 -16.54 23.72 -3.65
C LEU A 50 -15.22 23.56 -2.90
N ARG A 51 -15.20 23.79 -1.58
CA ARG A 51 -14.00 23.59 -0.75
C ARG A 51 -13.50 22.16 -0.78
N LYS A 52 -14.41 21.18 -0.77
CA LYS A 52 -14.07 19.76 -0.85
C LYS A 52 -13.39 19.42 -2.19
N ASN A 53 -13.94 19.92 -3.30
CA ASN A 53 -13.34 19.74 -4.62
C ASN A 53 -11.98 20.45 -4.75
N GLU A 54 -11.82 21.64 -4.17
CA GLU A 54 -10.54 22.36 -4.13
C GLU A 54 -9.49 21.61 -3.29
N GLN A 55 -9.86 21.05 -2.14
CA GLN A 55 -8.98 20.21 -1.33
C GLN A 55 -8.59 18.91 -2.05
N GLU A 56 -9.52 18.27 -2.76
CA GLU A 56 -9.24 17.09 -3.57
C GLU A 56 -8.28 17.43 -4.73
N GLN A 57 -8.44 18.58 -5.39
CA GLN A 57 -7.55 19.02 -6.48
C GLN A 57 -6.18 19.49 -6.00
N LEU A 58 -6.09 20.15 -4.85
CA LEU A 58 -4.83 20.56 -4.21
C LEU A 58 -4.03 19.35 -3.70
N GLN A 59 -4.71 18.32 -3.17
CA GLN A 59 -4.09 17.03 -2.80
C GLN A 59 -3.54 16.27 -4.02
N LEU A 60 -4.11 16.45 -5.21
CA LEU A 60 -3.67 15.79 -6.44
C LEU A 60 -2.41 16.43 -7.07
N SER A 61 -2.15 17.70 -6.80
CA SER A 61 -1.08 18.47 -7.46
C SER A 61 0.19 18.66 -6.61
N GLN A 62 0.07 18.70 -5.27
CA GLN A 62 1.24 18.77 -4.37
C GLN A 62 1.87 17.40 -4.01
N THR A 63 1.13 16.29 -4.15
CA THR A 63 1.60 14.95 -3.75
C THR A 63 2.78 14.43 -4.55
N THR A 64 2.92 14.74 -5.84
CA THR A 64 3.88 14.01 -6.70
C THR A 64 5.38 14.25 -6.45
N ARG A 65 5.79 15.38 -5.85
CA ARG A 65 7.21 15.67 -5.54
C ARG A 65 7.57 15.51 -4.07
N ASP A 66 6.66 15.80 -3.15
CA ASP A 66 6.87 15.59 -1.71
C ASP A 66 6.66 14.12 -1.29
N ASP A 67 5.76 13.38 -1.98
CA ASP A 67 5.54 11.96 -1.67
C ASP A 67 6.75 11.08 -1.98
N THR A 68 7.59 11.41 -2.96
CA THR A 68 8.72 10.54 -3.32
C THR A 68 9.82 10.57 -2.28
N GLN A 69 10.19 11.74 -1.75
CA GLN A 69 11.08 11.83 -0.58
C GLN A 69 10.40 11.22 0.66
N SER A 70 9.11 11.49 0.88
CA SER A 70 8.37 10.90 2.01
C SER A 70 8.28 9.37 1.93
N PHE A 71 8.15 8.80 0.74
CA PHE A 71 8.04 7.35 0.53
C PHE A 71 9.36 6.63 0.72
N ASP A 72 10.44 7.19 0.20
CA ASP A 72 11.76 6.58 0.35
C ASP A 72 12.20 6.50 1.82
N VAL A 73 11.99 7.59 2.57
CA VAL A 73 12.19 7.65 4.02
C VAL A 73 11.28 6.68 4.75
N PHE A 74 10.01 6.56 4.33
CA PHE A 74 9.10 5.57 4.88
C PHE A 74 9.64 4.14 4.69
N LEU A 75 10.16 3.79 3.51
CA LEU A 75 10.72 2.46 3.27
C LEU A 75 11.96 2.21 4.13
N ASP A 76 12.85 3.18 4.32
CA ASP A 76 14.03 3.01 5.17
C ASP A 76 13.67 2.72 6.63
N ASP A 77 12.66 3.42 7.16
CA ASP A 77 12.17 3.16 8.51
C ASP A 77 11.52 1.78 8.65
N VAL A 78 10.75 1.37 7.62
CA VAL A 78 10.15 0.03 7.56
C VAL A 78 11.24 -1.04 7.57
N LEU A 79 12.28 -0.88 6.75
CA LEU A 79 13.40 -1.81 6.66
C LEU A 79 14.21 -1.87 7.96
N SER A 80 14.48 -0.72 8.58
CA SER A 80 15.18 -0.64 9.87
C SER A 80 14.40 -1.38 10.97
N ARG A 81 13.08 -1.19 11.03
CA ARG A 81 12.21 -1.90 11.99
C ARG A 81 12.11 -3.39 11.68
N ALA A 82 11.93 -3.77 10.42
CA ALA A 82 11.86 -5.17 10.02
C ALA A 82 13.17 -5.91 10.33
N LYS A 83 14.32 -5.25 10.13
CA LYS A 83 15.63 -5.79 10.50
C LYS A 83 15.73 -6.12 11.99
N LYS A 84 15.20 -5.24 12.87
CA LYS A 84 15.16 -5.49 14.32
C LYS A 84 14.29 -6.72 14.65
N ILE A 85 13.06 -6.74 14.14
CA ILE A 85 12.11 -7.86 14.34
C ILE A 85 12.71 -9.19 13.87
N LEU A 86 13.31 -9.20 12.68
CA LEU A 86 13.91 -10.41 12.12
C LEU A 86 15.16 -10.84 12.89
N SER A 87 15.98 -9.89 13.35
CA SER A 87 17.14 -10.20 14.19
C SER A 87 16.74 -10.84 15.52
N GLU A 88 15.65 -10.38 16.15
CA GLU A 88 15.08 -11.00 17.36
C GLU A 88 14.61 -12.44 17.08
N ARG A 89 14.18 -12.72 15.86
CA ARG A 89 13.78 -14.06 15.37
C ARG A 89 14.96 -14.89 14.83
N GLY A 90 16.20 -14.43 15.01
CA GLY A 90 17.40 -15.12 14.53
C GLY A 90 17.63 -15.04 13.01
N ILE A 91 16.90 -14.19 12.29
CA ILE A 91 17.01 -14.00 10.84
C ILE A 91 17.79 -12.71 10.55
N LYS A 92 18.95 -12.85 9.90
CA LYS A 92 19.75 -11.70 9.47
C LYS A 92 19.34 -11.25 8.07
N ILE A 93 19.20 -9.94 7.90
CA ILE A 93 18.93 -9.33 6.60
C ILE A 93 19.93 -8.20 6.31
N ALA A 94 20.20 -7.99 5.03
CA ALA A 94 20.93 -6.84 4.51
C ALA A 94 20.09 -6.14 3.44
N TYR A 95 20.16 -4.82 3.38
CA TYR A 95 19.56 -4.02 2.32
C TYR A 95 20.47 -2.84 2.03
N THR A 96 20.46 -2.38 0.79
CA THR A 96 21.17 -1.17 0.39
C THR A 96 20.13 -0.11 0.07
N SER A 97 20.29 1.07 0.66
CA SER A 97 19.51 2.26 0.32
C SER A 97 20.43 3.18 -0.49
N LEU A 98 20.10 3.39 -1.76
CA LEU A 98 20.86 4.30 -2.63
C LEU A 98 20.47 5.76 -2.37
N SER A 99 19.30 6.02 -1.81
CA SER A 99 18.89 7.36 -1.40
C SER A 99 19.82 7.93 -0.33
N ASN A 100 20.18 7.13 0.67
CA ASN A 100 21.11 7.53 1.74
C ASN A 100 22.55 7.73 1.25
N LYS A 101 22.93 7.14 0.11
CA LYS A 101 24.31 7.22 -0.43
C LYS A 101 24.49 8.24 -1.54
N PHE A 102 23.46 8.44 -2.37
CA PHE A 102 23.55 9.21 -3.61
C PHE A 102 22.39 10.18 -3.82
N GLY A 103 21.44 10.29 -2.88
CA GLY A 103 20.27 11.17 -3.00
C GLY A 103 19.27 10.74 -4.08
N ILE A 104 19.37 9.51 -4.59
CA ILE A 104 18.49 8.97 -5.64
C ILE A 104 17.22 8.41 -4.98
N THR A 105 16.06 8.86 -5.45
CA THR A 105 14.77 8.33 -4.96
C THR A 105 14.51 6.94 -5.54
N GLU A 106 14.28 5.96 -4.65
CA GLU A 106 14.03 4.58 -5.05
C GLU A 106 12.54 4.24 -4.94
N SER A 107 11.98 3.68 -6.02
CA SER A 107 10.61 3.13 -5.99
C SER A 107 10.54 1.72 -5.38
N TRP A 108 11.70 1.09 -5.18
CA TRP A 108 11.88 -0.25 -4.66
C TRP A 108 13.18 -0.36 -3.87
N LYS A 109 13.14 -1.09 -2.75
CA LYS A 109 14.34 -1.45 -1.97
C LYS A 109 14.50 -2.95 -1.91
N CYS A 110 15.69 -3.43 -2.29
CA CYS A 110 16.03 -4.85 -2.30
C CYS A 110 16.59 -5.29 -0.95
N ILE A 111 16.17 -6.49 -0.52
CA ILE A 111 16.43 -7.07 0.79
C ILE A 111 17.02 -8.46 0.56
N ARG A 112 18.28 -8.61 0.94
CA ARG A 112 19.01 -9.87 0.91
C ARG A 112 18.86 -10.58 2.25
N VAL A 113 18.31 -11.78 2.19
CA VAL A 113 18.14 -12.69 3.34
C VAL A 113 19.01 -13.93 3.20
N PHE A 114 19.24 -14.34 1.96
CA PHE A 114 20.05 -15.48 1.56
C PHE A 114 21.36 -14.94 0.95
N GLY A 115 22.49 -15.62 1.16
CA GLY A 115 23.83 -15.14 0.85
C GLY A 115 24.04 -14.76 -0.63
N SER A 116 24.63 -15.67 -1.42
CA SER A 116 24.97 -15.44 -2.84
C SER A 116 23.86 -15.85 -3.81
N SER A 117 22.65 -16.13 -3.31
CA SER A 117 21.54 -16.54 -4.18
C SER A 117 20.94 -15.35 -4.94
N ASN A 118 20.48 -15.59 -6.16
CA ASN A 118 19.67 -14.63 -6.93
C ASN A 118 18.22 -14.52 -6.40
N ILE A 119 17.93 -15.11 -5.24
CA ILE A 119 16.63 -15.08 -4.57
C ILE A 119 16.68 -14.04 -3.47
N TYR A 120 15.77 -13.08 -3.53
CA TYR A 120 15.77 -11.94 -2.62
C TYR A 120 14.35 -11.42 -2.43
N TYR A 121 14.16 -10.63 -1.37
CA TYR A 121 12.91 -9.91 -1.17
C TYR A 121 13.08 -8.48 -1.65
N ARG A 122 11.99 -7.82 -2.02
CA ARG A 122 12.00 -6.38 -2.27
C ARG A 122 10.68 -5.77 -1.85
N ILE A 123 10.74 -4.53 -1.41
CA ILE A 123 9.57 -3.75 -1.00
C ILE A 123 9.48 -2.49 -1.85
N GLY A 124 8.29 -2.11 -2.28
CA GLY A 124 8.12 -0.91 -3.12
C GLY A 124 6.67 -0.56 -3.38
N LYS A 125 6.49 0.42 -4.27
CA LYS A 125 5.17 0.85 -4.73
C LYS A 125 4.82 0.13 -6.04
N THR A 126 3.59 -0.36 -6.14
CA THR A 126 3.07 -0.88 -7.41
C THR A 126 1.67 -0.34 -7.71
N ARG A 127 1.38 -0.21 -9.00
CA ARG A 127 0.06 0.12 -9.53
C ARG A 127 -0.21 -0.79 -10.73
N PRO A 128 -0.83 -1.97 -10.52
CA PRO A 128 -1.04 -2.93 -11.60
C PRO A 128 -1.81 -2.31 -12.76
N ARG A 129 -1.34 -2.54 -14.00
CA ARG A 129 -2.01 -2.05 -15.23
C ARG A 129 -3.09 -3.00 -15.75
N LYS A 130 -3.08 -4.26 -15.28
CA LYS A 130 -3.94 -5.37 -15.73
C LYS A 130 -4.32 -6.22 -14.52
N GLY A 131 -5.39 -7.01 -14.64
CA GLY A 131 -5.88 -7.91 -13.59
C GLY A 131 -6.93 -7.26 -12.67
N PRO A 132 -7.39 -7.98 -11.63
CA PRO A 132 -8.46 -7.54 -10.73
C PRO A 132 -8.08 -6.30 -9.91
N ASN A 133 -6.78 -6.13 -9.63
CA ASN A 133 -6.22 -5.01 -8.87
C ASN A 133 -5.77 -3.84 -9.76
N LYS A 134 -6.30 -3.75 -11.00
CA LYS A 134 -5.93 -2.71 -11.96
C LYS A 134 -6.20 -1.31 -11.40
N GLY A 135 -5.22 -0.42 -11.57
CA GLY A 135 -5.35 1.01 -11.29
C GLY A 135 -5.28 1.39 -9.81
N ARG A 136 -5.29 0.42 -8.90
CA ARG A 136 -5.13 0.61 -7.46
C ARG A 136 -3.65 0.68 -7.09
N GLU A 137 -3.32 1.51 -6.11
CA GLU A 137 -1.97 1.62 -5.57
C GLU A 137 -1.80 0.64 -4.41
N TYR A 138 -0.62 0.02 -4.30
CA TYR A 138 -0.27 -0.89 -3.21
C TYR A 138 1.17 -0.67 -2.75
N LEU A 139 1.38 -0.91 -1.46
CA LEU A 139 2.69 -1.28 -0.96
C LEU A 139 2.86 -2.77 -1.19
N VAL A 140 3.90 -3.16 -1.92
CA VAL A 140 4.12 -4.54 -2.34
C VAL A 140 5.43 -5.04 -1.76
N ILE A 141 5.40 -6.27 -1.27
CA ILE A 141 6.57 -7.02 -0.85
C ILE A 141 6.66 -8.26 -1.75
N ASP A 142 7.67 -8.32 -2.60
CA ASP A 142 7.92 -9.46 -3.48
C ASP A 142 8.99 -10.36 -2.90
N LEU A 143 8.78 -11.68 -2.98
CA LEU A 143 9.84 -12.67 -3.01
C LEU A 143 10.18 -12.97 -4.48
N VAL A 144 11.39 -12.60 -4.89
CA VAL A 144 11.87 -12.74 -6.27
C VAL A 144 12.67 -14.03 -6.40
N MET A 145 12.25 -14.91 -7.32
CA MET A 145 12.86 -16.20 -7.61
C MET A 145 13.08 -16.40 -9.11
N ASP A 146 13.28 -15.30 -9.84
CA ASP A 146 13.43 -15.29 -11.30
C ASP A 146 14.52 -16.30 -11.74
N GLY A 147 14.24 -17.06 -12.80
CA GLY A 147 15.10 -18.16 -13.27
C GLY A 147 14.99 -19.50 -12.50
N ASN A 148 14.38 -19.53 -11.30
CA ASN A 148 14.38 -20.71 -10.42
C ASN A 148 13.04 -21.47 -10.40
N LYS A 149 12.48 -21.79 -11.58
CA LYS A 149 11.12 -22.37 -11.70
C LYS A 149 10.95 -23.69 -10.96
N LYS A 150 11.70 -24.72 -11.36
CA LYS A 150 11.51 -26.11 -10.91
C LYS A 150 12.09 -26.35 -9.53
N GLN A 151 13.24 -25.73 -9.25
CA GLN A 151 13.99 -25.95 -8.02
C GLN A 151 13.39 -25.20 -6.82
N VAL A 152 12.80 -24.02 -7.04
CA VAL A 152 12.34 -23.16 -5.95
C VAL A 152 10.87 -22.77 -6.10
N PHE A 153 10.49 -22.11 -7.20
CA PHE A 153 9.16 -21.51 -7.31
C PHE A 153 8.02 -22.52 -7.24
N VAL A 154 8.07 -23.61 -8.03
CA VAL A 154 7.02 -24.63 -8.06
C VAL A 154 6.91 -25.37 -6.71
N PRO A 155 8.00 -25.85 -6.09
CA PRO A 155 7.94 -26.44 -4.74
C PRO A 155 7.38 -25.48 -3.68
N LEU A 156 7.81 -24.22 -3.70
CA LEU A 156 7.29 -23.22 -2.76
C LEU A 156 5.80 -22.94 -2.98
N LEU A 157 5.33 -22.95 -4.23
CA LEU A 157 3.92 -22.76 -4.57
C LEU A 157 3.05 -23.89 -4.02
N GLN A 158 3.56 -25.13 -3.91
CA GLN A 158 2.83 -26.23 -3.26
C GLN A 158 2.63 -26.01 -1.76
N LYS A 159 3.43 -25.13 -1.14
CA LYS A 159 3.31 -24.74 0.28
C LYS A 159 2.53 -23.43 0.46
N LYS A 160 2.01 -22.84 -0.63
CA LYS A 160 1.39 -21.51 -0.62
C LYS A 160 0.27 -21.39 0.42
N ASP A 161 -0.66 -22.35 0.46
CA ASP A 161 -1.81 -22.27 1.36
C ASP A 161 -1.38 -22.30 2.84
N VAL A 162 -0.34 -23.07 3.16
CA VAL A 162 0.25 -23.12 4.51
C VAL A 162 0.92 -21.79 4.87
N ILE A 163 1.65 -21.20 3.92
CA ILE A 163 2.28 -19.89 4.09
C ILE A 163 1.20 -18.81 4.29
N GLU A 164 0.15 -18.78 3.47
CA GLU A 164 -0.96 -17.83 3.57
C GLU A 164 -1.72 -17.96 4.89
N HIS A 165 -1.96 -19.19 5.35
CA HIS A 165 -2.58 -19.45 6.65
C HIS A 165 -1.76 -18.85 7.79
N ARG A 166 -0.43 -19.04 7.77
CA ARG A 166 0.48 -18.45 8.77
C ARG A 166 0.51 -16.92 8.71
N LEU A 167 0.39 -16.33 7.51
CA LEU A 167 0.40 -14.87 7.33
C LEU A 167 -0.96 -14.20 7.60
N GLY A 168 -2.04 -15.00 7.60
CA GLY A 168 -3.42 -14.52 7.66
C GLY A 168 -3.82 -13.67 6.45
N THR A 169 -3.22 -13.91 5.29
CA THR A 169 -3.48 -13.13 4.06
C THR A 169 -3.04 -13.91 2.83
N SER A 170 -3.71 -13.65 1.71
CA SER A 170 -3.36 -14.24 0.42
C SER A 170 -2.11 -13.61 -0.18
N LEU A 171 -1.35 -14.44 -0.89
CA LEU A 171 -0.20 -14.11 -1.71
C LEU A 171 -0.60 -14.15 -3.18
N GLU A 172 -0.20 -13.13 -3.93
CA GLU A 172 -0.34 -13.14 -5.38
C GLU A 172 0.86 -13.79 -6.05
N ARG A 173 0.61 -14.35 -7.24
CA ARG A 173 1.65 -14.79 -8.18
C ARG A 173 1.62 -13.93 -9.43
N GLU A 174 2.69 -13.97 -10.21
CA GLU A 174 2.67 -13.38 -11.54
C GLU A 174 1.64 -14.11 -12.44
N LEU A 175 1.14 -13.42 -13.46
CA LEU A 175 0.26 -14.05 -14.44
C LEU A 175 1.00 -15.17 -15.19
N PRO A 176 0.34 -16.27 -15.59
CA PRO A 176 1.01 -17.38 -16.28
C PRO A 176 1.84 -16.96 -17.51
N LYS A 177 1.37 -15.95 -18.26
CA LYS A 177 2.11 -15.37 -19.40
C LYS A 177 3.42 -14.69 -19.00
N VAL A 178 3.48 -14.08 -17.82
CA VAL A 178 4.67 -13.43 -17.26
C VAL A 178 5.62 -14.48 -16.69
N GLU A 179 5.10 -15.50 -16.03
CA GLU A 179 5.92 -16.62 -15.55
C GLU A 179 6.59 -17.41 -16.68
N ALA A 180 5.92 -17.54 -17.83
CA ALA A 180 6.50 -18.14 -19.03
C ALA A 180 7.79 -17.42 -19.51
N THR A 181 7.98 -16.15 -19.12
CA THR A 181 9.21 -15.39 -19.43
C THR A 181 10.29 -15.52 -18.36
N GLY A 182 10.17 -16.47 -17.43
CA GLY A 182 11.19 -16.70 -16.38
C GLY A 182 11.03 -15.83 -15.13
N LYS A 183 9.93 -15.07 -15.01
CA LYS A 183 9.67 -14.19 -13.85
C LYS A 183 8.80 -14.92 -12.83
N TYR A 184 9.40 -15.30 -11.71
CA TYR A 184 8.77 -16.15 -10.70
C TYR A 184 8.74 -15.41 -9.37
N ARG A 185 7.57 -14.92 -8.96
CA ARG A 185 7.43 -14.07 -7.78
C ARG A 185 6.18 -14.41 -7.00
N LEU A 186 6.33 -14.38 -5.68
CA LEU A 186 5.20 -14.35 -4.74
C LEU A 186 5.13 -12.96 -4.14
N LYS A 187 3.93 -12.37 -4.11
CA LYS A 187 3.72 -11.00 -3.70
C LYS A 187 2.77 -10.93 -2.54
N LEU A 188 3.16 -10.19 -1.52
CA LEU A 188 2.28 -9.74 -0.48
C LEU A 188 1.88 -8.29 -0.80
N LEU A 189 0.58 -8.08 -1.03
CA LEU A 189 0.02 -6.76 -1.28
C LEU A 189 -0.58 -6.18 -0.01
N LEU A 190 -0.17 -4.97 0.32
CA LEU A 190 -0.76 -4.16 1.38
C LEU A 190 -1.45 -2.94 0.74
N PRO A 191 -2.66 -2.56 1.21
CA PRO A 191 -3.31 -1.33 0.77
C PRO A 191 -2.37 -0.12 0.93
N TYR A 192 -2.39 0.81 -0.02
CA TYR A 192 -1.47 1.96 0.00
C TYR A 192 -1.78 2.94 1.13
N GLU A 193 -2.95 2.83 1.75
CA GLU A 193 -3.33 3.51 3.00
C GLU A 193 -2.28 3.30 4.09
N VAL A 194 -1.64 2.12 4.15
CA VAL A 194 -0.54 1.85 5.10
C VAL A 194 0.61 2.86 4.96
N VAL A 195 0.88 3.30 3.73
CA VAL A 195 1.90 4.31 3.43
C VAL A 195 1.37 5.71 3.75
N ARG A 196 0.14 6.03 3.32
CA ARG A 196 -0.50 7.34 3.54
C ARG A 196 -0.65 7.65 5.03
N GLU A 197 -1.01 6.66 5.83
CA GLU A 197 -1.12 6.74 7.30
C GLU A 197 0.24 6.62 8.01
N ARG A 198 1.34 6.46 7.26
CA ARG A 198 2.69 6.25 7.80
C ARG A 198 2.76 5.09 8.82
N ASN A 199 2.00 4.03 8.59
CA ASN A 199 1.93 2.86 9.46
C ASN A 199 3.14 1.91 9.27
N LYS A 200 4.31 2.43 9.64
CA LYS A 200 5.62 1.76 9.53
C LYS A 200 5.66 0.46 10.33
N ARG A 201 4.94 0.40 11.47
CA ARG A 201 4.87 -0.79 12.33
C ARG A 201 4.20 -1.96 11.62
N LEU A 202 3.04 -1.72 10.99
CA LEU A 202 2.33 -2.74 10.25
C LEU A 202 3.14 -3.23 9.05
N ALA A 203 3.68 -2.31 8.24
CA ALA A 203 4.49 -2.66 7.08
C ALA A 203 5.73 -3.49 7.46
N ALA A 204 6.46 -3.06 8.51
CA ALA A 204 7.64 -3.78 9.00
C ALA A 204 7.29 -5.17 9.54
N LYS A 205 6.18 -5.29 10.30
CA LYS A 205 5.70 -6.57 10.80
C LYS A 205 5.34 -7.50 9.63
N LYS A 206 4.57 -7.03 8.66
CA LYS A 206 4.16 -7.83 7.49
C LYS A 206 5.35 -8.28 6.64
N LEU A 207 6.36 -7.43 6.47
CA LEU A 207 7.62 -7.82 5.83
C LEU A 207 8.34 -8.92 6.64
N ALA A 208 8.49 -8.75 7.95
CA ALA A 208 9.15 -9.72 8.81
C ALA A 208 8.41 -11.07 8.83
N ASP A 209 7.08 -11.04 9.00
CA ASP A 209 6.24 -12.22 9.00
C ASP A 209 6.32 -12.95 7.66
N PHE A 210 6.35 -12.22 6.54
CA PHE A 210 6.52 -12.82 5.22
C PHE A 210 7.85 -13.56 5.08
N VAL A 211 8.96 -12.89 5.42
CA VAL A 211 10.30 -13.50 5.40
C VAL A 211 10.37 -14.73 6.31
N GLU A 212 9.83 -14.65 7.51
CA GLU A 212 9.82 -15.75 8.47
C GLU A 212 8.97 -16.93 8.00
N ALA A 213 7.84 -16.68 7.35
CA ALA A 213 6.97 -17.72 6.84
C ALA A 213 7.58 -18.46 5.65
N THR A 214 8.33 -17.78 4.78
CA THR A 214 8.91 -18.39 3.56
C THR A 214 10.32 -18.93 3.76
N LYS A 215 11.12 -18.37 4.68
CA LYS A 215 12.53 -18.75 4.86
C LYS A 215 12.76 -20.24 5.15
N PRO A 216 12.00 -20.92 6.04
CA PRO A 216 12.22 -22.35 6.30
C PRO A 216 12.09 -23.21 5.04
N TYR A 217 11.03 -22.97 4.24
CA TYR A 217 10.81 -23.69 2.99
C TYR A 217 11.89 -23.38 1.94
N LEU A 218 12.38 -22.14 1.90
CA LEU A 218 13.49 -21.78 1.01
C LEU A 218 14.80 -22.46 1.43
N ASN A 219 15.08 -22.54 2.73
CA ASN A 219 16.23 -23.29 3.25
C ASN A 219 16.15 -24.78 2.91
N GLU A 220 14.97 -25.41 3.03
CA GLU A 220 14.73 -26.81 2.64
C GLU A 220 15.03 -27.07 1.16
N LEU A 221 14.85 -26.05 0.31
CA LEU A 221 15.13 -26.08 -1.12
C LEU A 221 16.58 -25.71 -1.47
N GLY A 222 17.45 -25.58 -0.47
CA GLY A 222 18.87 -25.26 -0.65
C GLY A 222 19.19 -23.77 -0.84
N VAL A 223 18.23 -22.88 -0.56
CA VAL A 223 18.45 -21.42 -0.61
C VAL A 223 18.97 -20.94 0.74
N VAL A 224 20.28 -20.64 0.81
CA VAL A 224 20.99 -20.32 2.07
C VAL A 224 21.37 -18.85 2.16
#